data_AF-A0A966VZ42-F1
#
_entry.id   AF-A0A966VZ42-F1
#
_cell.length_a   1.000
_cell.length_b   1.000
_cell.length_c   1.000
_cell.angle_alpha   90.00
_cell.angle_beta   90.00
_cell.angle_gamma   90.00
#
_symmetry.space_group_name_H-M   'P 1'
#
loop_
_entity.id
_entity.type
_entity.pdbx_description
1 polymer ?
#
loop_
_entity_poly.entity_id
_entity_poly.type
_entity_poly.pdbx_seq_one_letter_code
_entity_poly.pdbx_strand_id
1 'polypeptide(L)'
;MKHFIKTWLLLTLFAITTPADGLTQEPTKTSFYLIGNSLTWDTVPSRLSGDVQWHVDCGTHLRHVYEHPGKPCVTNSTLWPTALRDKQYNVISVQPHYGSTLAQDVGTIGAWMKLQPRAVFVIHSGWA
;
A
#
# COMPACT_ATOMS: atom_id res chain seq x y z
N MET A 1 71.29 20.08 -35.21
CA MET A 1 70.48 20.54 -34.07
C MET A 1 69.32 19.55 -33.95
N LYS A 2 69.33 18.62 -32.98
CA LYS A 2 68.61 18.71 -31.68
C LYS A 2 67.09 18.81 -31.91
N HIS A 3 66.18 17.91 -31.50
CA HIS A 3 66.19 16.87 -30.46
C HIS A 3 65.07 15.82 -30.69
N PHE A 4 65.34 14.60 -30.21
CA PHE A 4 64.39 13.59 -29.74
C PHE A 4 63.27 14.17 -28.85
N ILE A 5 62.01 13.77 -29.05
CA ILE A 5 60.99 13.80 -27.99
C ILE A 5 60.24 12.47 -27.98
N LYS A 6 60.63 11.64 -27.00
CA LYS A 6 59.81 10.57 -26.43
C LYS A 6 58.68 11.24 -25.64
N THR A 7 57.42 10.86 -25.85
CA THR A 7 56.35 11.24 -24.92
C THR A 7 55.61 9.99 -24.49
N TRP A 8 55.52 9.85 -23.18
CA TRP A 8 55.20 8.65 -22.44
C TRP A 8 53.69 8.39 -22.42
N LEU A 9 53.33 7.10 -22.54
CA LEU A 9 52.01 6.59 -22.22
C LEU A 9 51.85 6.62 -20.69
N LEU A 10 51.10 7.57 -20.14
CA LEU A 10 50.69 7.58 -18.74
C LEU A 10 49.29 6.96 -18.64
N LEU A 11 49.28 5.65 -18.34
CA LEU A 11 48.07 4.92 -17.99
C LEU A 11 47.74 5.23 -16.51
N THR A 12 46.91 6.22 -16.26
CA THR A 12 46.37 6.47 -14.90
C THR A 12 45.29 5.43 -14.58
N LEU A 13 45.67 4.40 -13.82
CA LEU A 13 44.70 3.57 -13.10
C LEU A 13 44.06 4.42 -12.00
N PHE A 14 42.81 4.85 -12.21
CA PHE A 14 41.93 5.25 -11.13
C PHE A 14 41.47 3.97 -10.42
N ALA A 15 42.05 3.68 -9.24
CA ALA A 15 41.48 2.73 -8.32
C ALA A 15 40.18 3.33 -7.77
N ILE A 16 39.04 2.86 -8.30
CA ILE A 16 37.72 3.19 -7.78
C ILE A 16 37.55 2.40 -6.48
N THR A 17 37.93 2.98 -5.35
CA THR A 17 37.53 2.46 -4.04
C THR A 17 36.05 2.73 -3.85
N THR A 18 35.20 1.75 -4.13
CA THR A 18 33.80 1.78 -3.71
C THR A 18 33.75 1.62 -2.20
N PRO A 19 33.27 2.61 -1.42
CA PRO A 19 32.90 2.34 -0.04
C PRO A 19 31.70 1.39 -0.07
N ALA A 20 31.89 0.19 0.46
CA ALA A 20 30.80 -0.73 0.75
C ALA A 20 30.06 -0.21 1.99
N ASP A 21 29.29 0.87 1.83
CA ASP A 21 28.26 1.22 2.80
C ASP A 21 27.11 0.25 2.62
N GLY A 22 27.26 -0.92 3.27
CA GLY A 22 26.17 -1.82 3.55
C GLY A 22 25.23 -1.17 4.56
N LEU A 23 24.39 -0.25 4.11
CA LEU A 23 23.20 0.13 4.85
C LEU A 23 22.27 -1.08 4.83
N THR A 24 22.26 -1.84 5.91
CA THR A 24 21.22 -2.83 6.19
C THR A 24 19.91 -2.07 6.27
N GLN A 25 19.20 -1.98 5.14
CA GLN A 25 17.90 -1.35 5.08
C GLN A 25 16.96 -2.23 5.89
N GLU A 26 16.50 -1.74 7.04
CA GLU A 26 15.48 -2.42 7.84
C GLU A 26 14.34 -2.87 6.90
N PRO A 27 13.87 -4.13 7.02
CA PRO A 27 12.80 -4.62 6.18
C PRO A 27 11.63 -3.63 6.23
N THR A 28 11.23 -3.13 5.06
CA THR A 28 10.11 -2.18 5.01
C THR A 28 8.89 -2.86 5.61
N LYS A 29 8.33 -2.29 6.69
CA LYS A 29 7.15 -2.85 7.36
C LYS A 29 6.02 -3.03 6.34
N THR A 30 5.40 -4.21 6.33
CA THR A 30 4.24 -4.49 5.48
C THR A 30 3.15 -3.47 5.78
N SER A 31 2.62 -2.85 4.73
CA SER A 31 1.55 -1.86 4.82
C SER A 31 0.19 -2.48 4.49
N PHE A 32 -0.79 -2.18 5.33
CA PHE A 32 -2.14 -2.72 5.28
C PHE A 32 -3.17 -1.60 5.19
N TYR A 33 -4.19 -1.83 4.39
CA TYR A 33 -5.39 -1.01 4.37
C TYR A 33 -6.63 -1.89 4.53
N LEU A 34 -7.43 -1.65 5.55
CA LEU A 34 -8.62 -2.47 5.86
C LEU A 34 -9.87 -1.62 5.63
N ILE A 35 -10.79 -2.08 4.77
CA ILE A 35 -11.99 -1.33 4.42
C ILE A 35 -13.24 -2.20 4.49
N GLY A 36 -14.28 -1.69 5.17
CA GLY A 36 -15.53 -2.41 5.32
C GLY A 36 -16.45 -1.85 6.39
N ASN A 37 -17.17 -2.73 7.07
CA ASN A 37 -18.17 -2.40 8.09
C ASN A 37 -17.66 -2.69 9.51
N SER A 38 -18.56 -2.68 10.50
CA SER A 38 -18.25 -2.91 11.91
C SER A 38 -17.48 -4.21 12.16
N LEU A 39 -17.72 -5.27 11.39
CA LEU A 39 -16.99 -6.52 11.52
C LEU A 39 -15.50 -6.38 11.14
N THR A 40 -15.14 -5.38 10.31
CA THR A 40 -13.73 -5.03 10.08
C THR A 40 -13.12 -4.45 11.35
N TRP A 41 -13.86 -3.62 12.08
CA TRP A 41 -13.41 -3.07 13.35
C TRP A 41 -13.29 -4.14 14.45
N ASP A 42 -14.17 -5.14 14.45
CA ASP A 42 -14.14 -6.24 15.41
C ASP A 42 -12.88 -7.13 15.28
N THR A 43 -12.18 -7.10 14.13
CA THR A 43 -10.86 -7.74 13.99
C THR A 43 -9.74 -7.01 14.73
N VAL A 44 -10.04 -5.85 15.31
CA VAL A 44 -9.11 -4.96 16.02
C VAL A 44 -7.90 -4.59 15.14
N PRO A 45 -8.08 -3.83 14.03
CA PRO A 45 -7.02 -3.51 13.07
C PRO A 45 -5.73 -2.96 13.71
N SER A 46 -5.86 -2.21 14.81
CA SER A 46 -4.73 -1.63 15.54
C SER A 46 -3.77 -2.65 16.18
N ARG A 47 -4.16 -3.92 16.30
CA ARG A 47 -3.30 -5.01 16.79
C ARG A 47 -2.52 -5.72 15.68
N LEU A 48 -2.79 -5.41 14.41
CA LEU A 48 -2.05 -5.98 13.29
C LEU A 48 -0.65 -5.36 13.22
N SER A 49 0.38 -6.20 13.21
CA SER A 49 1.76 -5.76 13.07
C SER A 49 2.03 -5.18 11.68
N GLY A 50 2.56 -3.96 11.62
CA GLY A 50 2.91 -3.30 10.36
C GLY A 50 2.52 -1.83 10.36
N ASP A 51 2.37 -1.28 9.16
CA ASP A 51 1.81 0.05 8.94
C ASP A 51 0.35 -0.10 8.51
N VAL A 52 -0.57 0.10 9.45
CA VAL A 52 -1.98 -0.27 9.31
C VAL A 52 -2.86 0.97 9.31
N GLN A 53 -3.71 1.07 8.29
CA GLN A 53 -4.77 2.08 8.20
C GLN A 53 -6.09 1.39 7.88
N TRP A 54 -7.20 2.06 8.19
CA TRP A 54 -8.53 1.49 7.98
C TRP A 54 -9.56 2.54 7.61
N HIS A 55 -10.63 2.09 6.97
CA HIS A 55 -11.85 2.83 6.73
C HIS A 55 -13.04 1.96 7.10
N VAL A 56 -13.74 2.33 8.17
CA VAL A 56 -14.86 1.54 8.67
C VAL A 56 -16.15 2.35 8.70
N ASP A 57 -17.15 1.87 7.97
CA ASP A 57 -18.49 2.43 7.92
C ASP A 57 -19.56 1.36 8.25
N CYS A 58 -20.14 1.49 9.44
CA CYS A 58 -20.86 0.44 10.14
C CYS A 58 -22.19 0.12 9.46
N GLY A 59 -22.49 -1.18 9.31
CA GLY A 59 -23.77 -1.64 8.73
C GLY A 59 -23.92 -1.37 7.23
N THR A 60 -22.85 -0.98 6.53
CA THR A 60 -22.91 -0.62 5.11
C THR A 60 -22.19 -1.64 4.22
N HIS A 61 -22.66 -1.78 2.98
CA HIS A 61 -22.00 -2.57 1.94
C HIS A 61 -20.92 -1.75 1.21
N LEU A 62 -19.97 -2.43 0.55
CA LEU A 62 -18.78 -1.78 -0.04
C LEU A 62 -19.12 -0.65 -1.02
N ARG A 63 -20.18 -0.81 -1.83
CA ARG A 63 -20.63 0.26 -2.73
C ARG A 63 -21.03 1.54 -1.98
N HIS A 64 -21.65 1.46 -0.80
CA HIS A 64 -21.98 2.63 0.00
C HIS A 64 -20.72 3.32 0.49
N VAL A 65 -19.77 2.55 1.03
CA VAL A 65 -18.45 3.06 1.46
C VAL A 65 -17.71 3.76 0.32
N TYR A 66 -17.81 3.20 -0.90
CA TYR A 66 -17.24 3.79 -2.11
C TYR A 66 -17.91 5.13 -2.46
N GLU A 67 -19.23 5.19 -2.50
CA GLU A 67 -19.98 6.37 -2.94
C GLU A 67 -20.06 7.48 -1.86
N HIS A 68 -19.92 7.12 -0.58
CA HIS A 68 -20.12 8.03 0.56
C HIS A 68 -18.99 7.98 1.62
N PRO A 69 -17.71 8.19 1.25
CA PRO A 69 -16.57 7.98 2.16
C PRO A 69 -16.45 8.98 3.32
N GLY A 70 -17.24 10.05 3.35
CA GLY A 70 -16.98 11.20 4.22
C GLY A 70 -17.40 11.03 5.68
N LYS A 71 -18.16 9.99 6.02
CA LYS A 71 -18.76 9.82 7.36
C LYS A 71 -18.61 8.40 7.90
N PRO A 72 -17.37 7.88 8.05
CA PRO A 72 -17.16 6.58 8.65
C PRO A 72 -17.67 6.56 10.10
N CYS A 73 -18.17 5.41 10.55
CA CYS A 73 -18.61 5.25 11.94
C CYS A 73 -17.44 5.21 12.94
N VAL A 74 -16.26 4.76 12.49
CA VAL A 74 -15.04 4.75 13.31
C VAL A 74 -14.28 6.04 13.06
N THR A 75 -14.23 6.91 14.08
CA THR A 75 -13.77 8.31 13.97
C THR A 75 -12.30 8.48 13.60
N ASN A 76 -11.45 7.50 13.89
CA ASN A 76 -10.04 7.50 13.51
C ASN A 76 -9.77 6.76 12.18
N SER A 77 -10.80 6.58 11.34
CA SER A 77 -10.63 6.04 9.99
C SER A 77 -9.83 6.98 9.10
N THR A 78 -8.88 6.42 8.35
CA THR A 78 -8.26 7.09 7.21
C THR A 78 -9.18 6.95 6.00
N LEU A 79 -9.60 8.05 5.37
CA LEU A 79 -10.58 7.98 4.29
C LEU A 79 -9.98 7.36 3.01
N TRP A 80 -10.70 6.43 2.37
CA TRP A 80 -10.18 5.67 1.23
C TRP A 80 -9.80 6.51 0.02
N PRO A 81 -10.50 7.60 -0.35
CA PRO A 81 -10.13 8.37 -1.54
C PRO A 81 -8.74 8.99 -1.42
N THR A 82 -8.38 9.44 -0.22
CA THR A 82 -7.06 10.01 0.06
C THR A 82 -6.03 8.89 0.25
N ALA A 83 -6.34 7.89 1.08
CA ALA A 83 -5.44 6.77 1.36
C ALA A 83 -4.98 6.04 0.11
N LEU A 84 -5.92 5.61 -0.74
CA LEU A 84 -5.64 4.81 -1.94
C LEU A 84 -5.10 5.64 -3.11
N ARG A 85 -5.16 6.97 -3.06
CA ARG A 85 -4.52 7.84 -4.03
C ARG A 85 -3.06 8.11 -3.65
N ASP A 86 -2.81 8.37 -2.37
CA ASP A 86 -1.54 8.93 -1.92
C ASP A 86 -0.52 7.85 -1.53
N LYS A 87 -0.95 6.61 -1.31
CA LYS A 87 -0.10 5.50 -0.89
C LYS A 87 -0.42 4.21 -1.64
N GLN A 88 0.62 3.43 -1.98
CA GLN A 88 0.48 2.05 -2.45
C GLN A 88 0.66 1.10 -1.28
N TYR A 89 -0.35 0.29 -0.98
CA TYR A 89 -0.30 -0.69 0.10
C TYR A 89 0.19 -2.05 -0.40
N ASN A 90 0.73 -2.86 0.51
CA ASN A 90 1.08 -4.24 0.20
C ASN A 90 -0.16 -5.14 0.22
N VAL A 91 -1.07 -4.90 1.16
CA VAL A 91 -2.29 -5.68 1.35
C VAL A 91 -3.49 -4.75 1.54
N ILE A 92 -4.58 -5.05 0.84
CA ILE A 92 -5.87 -4.40 1.04
C ILE A 92 -6.90 -5.46 1.39
N SER A 93 -7.42 -5.38 2.61
CA SER A 93 -8.51 -6.25 3.06
C SER A 93 -9.84 -5.54 2.82
N VAL A 94 -10.73 -6.17 2.08
CA VAL A 94 -12.09 -5.66 1.80
C VAL A 94 -13.12 -6.60 2.41
N GLN A 95 -14.12 -6.04 3.08
CA GLN A 95 -15.19 -6.81 3.71
C GLN A 95 -16.56 -6.48 3.08
N PRO A 96 -17.07 -7.36 2.21
CA PRO A 96 -18.46 -7.31 1.77
C PRO A 96 -19.45 -7.39 2.94
N HIS A 97 -20.65 -6.87 2.73
CA HIS A 97 -21.74 -6.87 3.70
C HIS A 97 -23.06 -7.13 3.00
N TYR A 98 -24.10 -7.51 3.74
CA TYR A 98 -25.44 -7.65 3.17
C TYR A 98 -25.91 -6.32 2.55
N GLY A 99 -26.73 -6.43 1.49
CA GLY A 99 -27.30 -5.29 0.77
C GLY A 99 -26.66 -4.98 -0.58
N SER A 100 -25.55 -5.63 -0.94
CA SER A 100 -24.95 -5.59 -2.28
C SER A 100 -25.15 -6.91 -3.05
N THR A 101 -25.02 -6.85 -4.37
CA THR A 101 -24.89 -8.03 -5.24
C THR A 101 -23.42 -8.32 -5.53
N LEU A 102 -23.10 -9.57 -5.91
CA LEU A 102 -21.75 -9.96 -6.33
C LEU A 102 -21.19 -9.04 -7.42
N ALA A 103 -22.00 -8.66 -8.42
CA ALA A 103 -21.56 -7.77 -9.48
C ALA A 103 -21.21 -6.36 -8.96
N GLN A 104 -21.95 -5.86 -7.98
CA GLN A 104 -21.65 -4.57 -7.34
C GLN A 104 -20.37 -4.63 -6.53
N ASP A 105 -20.14 -5.71 -5.78
CA ASP A 105 -18.92 -5.89 -5.00
C ASP A 105 -17.70 -6.06 -5.91
N VAL A 106 -17.79 -6.89 -6.96
CA VAL A 106 -16.72 -7.04 -7.97
C VAL A 106 -16.40 -5.69 -8.63
N GLY A 107 -17.43 -4.91 -9.01
CA GLY A 107 -17.23 -3.59 -9.60
C GLY A 107 -16.52 -2.61 -8.65
N THR A 108 -16.95 -2.59 -7.38
CA THR A 108 -16.39 -1.70 -6.35
C THR A 108 -14.94 -2.09 -6.01
N ILE A 109 -14.69 -3.37 -5.74
CA ILE A 109 -13.36 -3.89 -5.45
C ILE A 109 -12.44 -3.67 -6.65
N GLY A 110 -12.92 -3.94 -7.86
CA GLY A 110 -12.18 -3.70 -9.10
C GLY A 110 -11.80 -2.24 -9.32
N ALA A 111 -12.61 -1.28 -8.86
CA ALA A 111 -12.26 0.14 -8.89
C ALA A 111 -11.09 0.46 -7.95
N TRP A 112 -11.09 -0.08 -6.73
CA TRP A 112 -9.96 0.08 -5.81
C TRP A 112 -8.69 -0.64 -6.30
N MET A 113 -8.81 -1.82 -6.90
CA MET A 113 -7.68 -2.54 -7.49
C MET A 113 -6.95 -1.72 -8.56
N LYS A 114 -7.68 -0.96 -9.38
CA LYS A 114 -7.07 -0.05 -10.38
C LYS A 114 -6.22 1.04 -9.75
N LEU A 115 -6.60 1.52 -8.57
CA LEU A 115 -5.82 2.51 -7.81
C LEU A 115 -4.60 1.88 -7.12
N GLN A 116 -4.63 0.57 -6.90
CA GLN A 116 -3.69 -0.17 -6.06
C GLN A 116 -3.12 -1.39 -6.79
N PRO A 117 -2.47 -1.20 -7.97
CA PRO A 117 -2.06 -2.30 -8.84
C PRO A 117 -0.99 -3.21 -8.24
N ARG A 118 -0.36 -2.82 -7.12
CA ARG A 118 0.69 -3.59 -6.44
C ARG A 118 0.18 -4.33 -5.20
N ALA A 119 -1.06 -4.07 -4.77
CA ALA A 119 -1.60 -4.64 -3.56
C ALA A 119 -2.14 -6.05 -3.79
N VAL A 120 -1.96 -6.92 -2.81
CA VAL A 120 -2.75 -8.16 -2.69
C VAL A 120 -4.10 -7.79 -2.08
N PHE A 121 -5.18 -8.06 -2.81
CA PHE A 121 -6.53 -7.89 -2.28
C PHE A 121 -7.00 -9.17 -1.58
N VAL A 122 -7.46 -9.01 -0.34
CA VAL A 122 -7.97 -10.09 0.49
C VAL A 122 -9.46 -9.86 0.73
N ILE A 123 -10.29 -10.86 0.42
CA ILE A 123 -11.70 -10.82 0.80
C ILE A 123 -11.82 -11.30 2.24
N HIS A 124 -12.18 -10.39 3.14
CA HIS A 124 -12.49 -10.70 4.53
C HIS A 124 -13.92 -11.23 4.62
N SER A 125 -14.06 -12.54 4.81
CA SER A 125 -15.34 -13.15 5.16
C SER A 125 -15.71 -12.78 6.59
N GLY A 126 -16.80 -12.03 6.76
CA GLY A 126 -17.38 -11.77 8.07
C GLY A 126 -18.01 -13.02 8.69
N TRP A 127 -18.43 -12.88 9.94
CA TRP A 127 -19.20 -13.88 10.69
C TRP A 127 -20.61 -13.33 11.01
N ALA A 128 -21.53 -14.25 11.29
CA ALA A 128 -22.91 -13.97 11.68
C ALA A 128 -23.31 -14.96 12.80
#